data_AF-A0A5C6M5H8-F1
#
_entry.id   AF-A0A5C6M5H8-F1
#
_cell.length_a   1.000
_cell.length_b   1.000
_cell.length_c   1.000
_cell.angle_alpha   90.00
_cell.angle_beta   90.00
_cell.angle_gamma   90.00
#
_symmetry.space_group_name_H-M   'P 1'
#
loop_
_entity.id
_entity.type
_entity.pdbx_description
1 polymer ?
#
loop_
_entity_poly.entity_id
_entity_poly.type
_entity_poly.pdbx_seq_one_letter_code
_entity_poly.pdbx_strand_id
1 'polypeptide(L)'
;MSFTNLGGDATLIVPSPRTNEDAYGHFASFLRNAPVLQVDALWQKIAGTVLEMVSDRPIWLSTAGGGVAWLHVRIDSTPKYYGYAPYRSTK
;
A
#
# COMPACT_ATOMS: atom_id res chain seq x y z
N MET A 1 -5.42 -1.60 -8.92
CA MET A 1 -5.11 -3.03 -9.17
C MET A 1 -4.39 -3.61 -7.96
N SER A 2 -4.43 -4.93 -7.73
CA SER A 2 -3.60 -5.62 -6.73
C SER A 2 -2.80 -6.75 -7.37
N PHE A 3 -1.55 -6.94 -6.98
CA PHE A 3 -0.67 -8.03 -7.47
C PHE A 3 0.44 -8.37 -6.47
N THR A 4 1.05 -9.55 -6.59
CA THR A 4 2.19 -9.96 -5.76
C THR A 4 3.49 -9.36 -6.30
N ASN A 5 4.38 -8.90 -5.41
CA ASN A 5 5.70 -8.44 -5.83
C ASN A 5 6.59 -9.61 -6.34
N LEU A 6 7.71 -9.28 -6.98
CA LEU A 6 8.63 -10.28 -7.55
C LEU A 6 9.16 -11.29 -6.51
N GLY A 7 9.33 -10.86 -5.26
CA GLY A 7 9.83 -11.71 -4.18
C GLY A 7 8.78 -12.65 -3.58
N GLY A 8 7.50 -12.50 -3.93
CA GLY A 8 6.41 -13.31 -3.37
C GLY A 8 6.08 -12.99 -1.90
N ASP A 9 6.73 -11.99 -1.30
CA ASP A 9 6.63 -11.66 0.13
C ASP A 9 5.69 -10.49 0.43
N ALA A 10 5.13 -9.85 -0.61
CA ALA A 10 4.24 -8.71 -0.49
C ALA A 10 3.13 -8.68 -1.53
N THR A 11 1.94 -8.27 -1.11
CA THR A 11 0.86 -7.84 -2.00
C THR A 11 0.91 -6.33 -2.19
N LEU A 12 0.93 -5.87 -3.44
CA LEU A 12 0.97 -4.46 -3.82
C LEU A 12 -0.40 -4.04 -4.35
N ILE A 13 -0.90 -2.91 -3.86
CA ILE A 13 -2.12 -2.25 -4.33
C ILE A 13 -1.72 -0.89 -4.89
N VAL A 14 -2.08 -0.66 -6.15
CA VAL A 14 -1.60 0.49 -6.92
C VAL A 14 -2.78 1.13 -7.66
N PRO A 15 -2.99 2.45 -7.53
CA PRO A 15 -3.95 3.17 -8.35
C PRO A 15 -3.44 3.30 -9.78
N SER A 16 -4.36 3.23 -10.74
CA SER A 16 -4.09 3.55 -12.15
C SER A 16 -4.38 5.03 -12.41
N PRO A 17 -3.65 5.70 -13.32
CA PRO A 17 -3.89 7.12 -13.60
C PRO A 17 -5.31 7.39 -14.12
N ARG A 18 -5.96 8.41 -13.55
CA ARG A 18 -7.26 8.98 -13.94
C ARG A 18 -7.25 10.51 -13.98
N THR A 19 -6.12 11.12 -13.60
CA THR A 19 -5.82 12.56 -13.61
C THR A 19 -4.32 12.74 -13.88
N ASN A 20 -3.77 13.94 -13.69
CA ASN A 20 -2.34 14.22 -13.81
C ASN A 20 -1.49 13.24 -12.96
N GLU A 21 -0.40 12.75 -13.55
CA GLU A 21 0.58 11.84 -12.95
C GLU A 21 1.14 12.36 -11.61
N ASP A 22 1.23 13.68 -11.43
CA ASP A 22 1.66 14.31 -10.18
C ASP A 22 0.85 13.86 -8.96
N ALA A 23 -0.41 13.44 -9.17
CA ALA A 23 -1.27 12.91 -8.11
C ALA A 23 -0.78 11.56 -7.58
N TYR A 24 0.02 10.80 -8.33
CA TYR A 24 0.28 9.40 -8.03
C TYR A 24 1.67 9.16 -7.43
N GLY A 25 2.51 10.17 -7.25
CA GLY A 25 3.88 9.97 -6.74
C GLY A 25 3.97 9.43 -5.31
N HIS A 26 3.04 9.82 -4.43
CA HIS A 26 3.00 9.36 -3.04
C HIS A 26 1.59 9.54 -2.43
N PHE A 27 1.35 8.93 -1.28
CA PHE A 27 0.01 8.86 -0.68
C PHE A 27 -0.63 10.23 -0.43
N ALA A 28 0.12 11.17 0.15
CA ALA A 28 -0.38 12.52 0.38
C ALA A 28 -0.67 13.32 -0.92
N SER A 29 0.02 13.06 -2.02
CA SER A 29 -0.32 13.70 -3.31
C SER A 29 -1.63 13.11 -3.84
N PHE A 30 -1.77 11.79 -3.72
CA PHE A 30 -2.95 11.07 -4.18
C PHE A 30 -4.21 11.52 -3.45
N LEU A 31 -4.17 11.63 -2.12
CA LEU A 31 -5.31 12.11 -1.33
C LEU A 31 -5.72 13.56 -1.66
N ARG A 32 -4.78 14.40 -2.11
CA ARG A 32 -5.05 15.81 -2.42
C ARG A 32 -5.53 16.04 -3.85
N ASN A 33 -5.03 15.24 -4.79
CA ASN A 33 -5.11 15.55 -6.22
C ASN A 33 -5.89 14.51 -7.04
N ALA A 34 -6.09 13.29 -6.52
CA ALA A 34 -6.87 12.28 -7.22
C ALA A 34 -8.39 12.51 -7.07
N PRO A 35 -9.22 12.04 -8.03
CA PRO A 35 -10.67 12.06 -7.87
C PRO A 35 -11.11 11.38 -6.58
N VAL A 36 -12.03 11.98 -5.82
CA VAL A 36 -12.50 11.44 -4.52
C VAL A 36 -12.99 9.99 -4.61
N LEU A 37 -13.75 9.66 -5.67
CA LEU A 37 -14.21 8.29 -5.92
C LEU A 37 -13.06 7.30 -6.12
N GLN A 38 -11.91 7.77 -6.64
CA GLN A 38 -10.73 6.94 -6.77
C GLN A 38 -10.03 6.72 -5.43
N VAL A 39 -10.01 7.75 -4.58
CA VAL A 39 -9.49 7.65 -3.22
C VAL A 39 -10.31 6.64 -2.41
N ASP A 40 -11.62 6.74 -2.46
CA ASP A 40 -12.54 5.80 -1.79
C ASP A 40 -12.35 4.38 -2.32
N ALA A 41 -12.27 4.20 -3.64
CA ALA A 41 -12.04 2.91 -4.24
C ALA A 41 -10.68 2.30 -3.83
N LEU A 42 -9.63 3.12 -3.70
CA LEU A 42 -8.34 2.65 -3.21
C LEU A 42 -8.47 2.18 -1.75
N TRP A 43 -9.10 2.96 -0.88
CA TRP A 43 -9.32 2.59 0.51
C TRP A 43 -10.12 1.31 0.67
N GLN A 44 -11.21 1.16 -0.08
CA GLN A 44 -12.01 -0.07 -0.09
C GLN A 44 -11.19 -1.28 -0.54
N LYS A 45 -10.35 -1.11 -1.58
CA LYS A 45 -9.48 -2.19 -2.04
C LYS A 45 -8.43 -2.58 -1.00
N ILE A 46 -7.82 -1.60 -0.32
CA ILE A 46 -6.88 -1.86 0.78
C ILE A 46 -7.57 -2.63 1.90
N ALA A 47 -8.72 -2.14 2.37
CA ALA A 47 -9.46 -2.77 3.46
C ALA A 47 -9.90 -4.20 3.10
N GLY A 48 -10.45 -4.42 1.91
CA GLY A 48 -10.85 -5.74 1.45
C GLY A 48 -9.69 -6.72 1.41
N THR A 49 -8.56 -6.32 0.83
CA THR A 49 -7.37 -7.18 0.77
C THR A 49 -6.77 -7.44 2.16
N VAL A 50 -6.76 -6.45 3.06
CA VAL A 50 -6.32 -6.66 4.44
C VAL A 50 -7.23 -7.66 5.15
N LEU A 51 -8.56 -7.50 5.05
CA LEU A 51 -9.52 -8.43 5.68
C LEU A 51 -9.37 -9.87 5.19
N GLU A 52 -9.03 -10.07 3.91
CA GLU A 52 -8.73 -11.39 3.34
C GLU A 52 -7.43 -12.01 3.86
N MET A 53 -6.47 -11.18 4.30
CA MET A 53 -5.12 -11.61 4.71
C MET A 53 -4.92 -11.68 6.24
N VAL A 54 -5.78 -11.02 7.02
CA VAL A 54 -5.70 -11.03 8.48
C VAL A 54 -5.85 -12.47 8.98
N SER A 55 -4.94 -12.86 9.86
CA SER A 55 -4.90 -14.16 10.51
C SER A 55 -4.18 -14.05 11.85
N ASP A 56 -3.92 -15.18 12.52
CA ASP A 56 -3.07 -15.22 13.71
C ASP A 56 -1.61 -14.79 13.42
N ARG A 57 -1.23 -14.72 12.14
CA ARG A 57 0.07 -14.17 11.73
C ARG A 57 -0.08 -12.69 11.37
N PRO A 58 0.76 -11.81 11.92
CA PRO A 58 0.72 -10.39 11.61
C PRO A 58 1.10 -10.13 10.15
N ILE A 59 0.55 -9.03 9.62
CA ILE A 59 0.86 -8.45 8.32
C ILE A 59 1.23 -6.99 8.49
N TRP A 60 2.01 -6.44 7.55
CA TRP A 60 2.53 -5.08 7.63
C TRP A 60 2.04 -4.24 6.46
N LEU A 61 1.16 -3.28 6.76
CA LEU A 61 0.63 -2.33 5.78
C LEU A 61 1.50 -1.07 5.70
N SER A 62 2.01 -0.70 4.54
CA SER A 62 2.87 0.49 4.39
C SER A 62 2.77 1.09 3.00
N THR A 63 3.13 2.36 2.84
CA THR A 63 3.35 2.99 1.52
C THR A 63 4.84 3.19 1.22
N ALA A 64 5.71 2.78 2.15
CA ALA A 64 7.15 2.96 2.01
C ALA A 64 7.73 1.95 1.03
N GLY A 65 8.61 2.43 0.16
CA GLY A 65 9.28 1.68 -0.88
C GLY A 65 10.07 2.64 -1.76
N GLY A 66 11.26 2.26 -2.22
CA GLY A 66 12.19 3.18 -2.89
C GLY A 66 12.39 2.93 -4.39
N GLY A 67 11.71 1.94 -4.96
CA GLY A 67 12.03 1.48 -6.32
C GLY A 67 11.45 2.34 -7.44
N VAL A 68 10.28 2.95 -7.24
CA VAL A 68 9.53 3.68 -8.26
C VAL A 68 8.79 4.84 -7.60
N ALA A 69 8.84 6.03 -8.21
CA ALA A 69 8.14 7.24 -7.78
C ALA A 69 6.64 7.19 -8.10
N TRP A 70 5.98 6.14 -7.65
CA TRP A 70 4.54 5.92 -7.79
C TRP A 70 3.99 5.34 -6.49
N LEU A 71 2.74 5.64 -6.15
CA LEU A 71 2.08 5.20 -4.94
C LEU A 71 1.86 3.70 -5.02
N HIS A 72 2.54 2.96 -4.16
CA HIS A 72 2.28 1.55 -3.92
C HIS A 72 1.93 1.38 -2.46
N VAL A 73 0.72 0.88 -2.19
CA VAL A 73 0.39 0.36 -0.87
C VAL A 73 0.85 -1.08 -0.84
N ARG A 74 1.62 -1.42 0.18
CA ARG A 74 2.22 -2.74 0.38
C ARG A 74 1.61 -3.41 1.59
N ILE A 75 1.30 -4.69 1.46
CA ILE A 75 0.95 -5.58 2.56
C ILE A 75 2.02 -6.67 2.54
N ASP A 76 3.03 -6.51 3.39
CA ASP A 76 4.19 -7.40 3.46
C ASP A 76 4.00 -8.44 4.58
N SER A 77 4.61 -9.62 4.41
CA SER A 77 4.70 -10.67 5.44
C SER A 77 5.79 -10.42 6.49
N THR A 78 6.55 -9.33 6.35
CA THR A 78 7.58 -8.88 7.31
C THR A 78 7.62 -7.34 7.36
N PRO A 79 8.10 -6.72 8.45
CA PRO A 79 8.17 -5.27 8.61
C PRO A 79 9.34 -4.60 7.85
N LYS A 80 9.58 -4.97 6.59
CA LYS A 80 10.80 -4.60 5.83
C LYS A 80 11.05 -3.08 5.74
N TYR A 81 9.99 -2.29 5.63
CA TYR A 81 10.06 -0.84 5.41
C TYR A 81 9.69 0.00 6.65
N TYR A 82 9.54 -0.63 7.80
CA TYR A 82 9.23 0.06 9.04
C TYR A 82 10.51 0.58 9.70
N GLY A 83 10.68 1.91 9.73
CA GLY A 83 11.84 2.55 10.37
C GLY A 83 11.76 2.65 11.88
N TYR A 84 10.56 2.60 12.46
CA TYR A 84 10.35 2.66 13.91
C TYR A 84 10.38 1.26 14.52
N ALA A 85 11.44 0.97 15.29
CA ALA A 85 11.71 -0.38 15.80
C ALA A 85 10.54 -1.03 16.56
N PRO A 86 9.77 -0.32 17.41
CA PRO A 86 8.62 -0.90 18.10
C PRO A 86 7.52 -1.45 17.18
N TYR A 87 7.39 -0.95 15.95
CA TYR A 87 6.41 -1.46 14.97
C TYR A 87 6.89 -2.72 14.22
N ARG A 88 8.14 -3.12 14.43
CA ARG A 88 8.71 -4.35 13.84
C ARG A 88 8.54 -5.56 14.75
N SER A 89 8.18 -5.35 16.01
CA SER A 89 8.01 -6.41 17.00
C SER A 89 6.63 -7.03 16.86
N THR A 90 6.61 -8.34 16.64
CA THR A 90 5.45 -9.18 16.90
C THR A 90 5.51 -9.53 18.38
N LYS A 91 4.62 -8.98 19.21
CA LYS A 91 4.46 -9.44 20.59
C LYS A 91 3.89 -10.84 20.62
#